data_AF-A0A359CF90-F1
#
_entry.id   AF-A0A359CF90-F1
#
_cell.length_a   1.000
_cell.length_b   1.000
_cell.length_c   1.000
_cell.angle_alpha   90.00
_cell.angle_beta   90.00
_cell.angle_gamma   90.00
#
_symmetry.space_group_name_H-M   'P 1'
#
loop_
_entity.id
_entity.type
_entity.pdbx_description
1 polymer ?
#
loop_
_entity_poly.entity_id
_entity_poly.type
_entity_poly.pdbx_seq_one_letter_code
_entity_poly.pdbx_strand_id
1 'polypeptide(L)' 'MKAKIILFNWSLSIFGLCVDAERSPFWAVMVGFAWFAASTLILIHADRKGTMDNLKRNFK' A
#
# COMPACT_ATOMS: atom_id res chain seq x y z
N MET A 1 -12.25 -2.92 10.31
CA MET A 1 -12.46 -2.11 9.08
C MET A 1 -11.22 -1.30 8.68
N LYS A 2 -10.57 -0.57 9.61
CA LYS A 2 -9.39 0.27 9.28
C LYS A 2 -8.24 -0.50 8.60
N ALA A 3 -7.92 -1.72 9.05
CA ALA A 3 -6.88 -2.55 8.43
C ALA A 3 -7.19 -2.96 6.97
N LYS A 4 -8.46 -3.27 6.65
CA LYS A 4 -8.88 -3.61 5.27
C LYS A 4 -8.67 -2.42 4.32
N ILE A 5 -8.95 -1.21 4.79
CA ILE A 5 -8.76 0.03 4.00
C ILE A 5 -7.27 0.30 3.76
N ILE A 6 -6.41 0.08 4.78
CA ILE A 6 -4.96 0.26 4.63
C ILE A 6 -4.39 -0.76 3.64
N LEU A 7 -4.79 -2.04 3.75
CA LEU A 7 -4.41 -3.08 2.78
C LEU A 7 -4.90 -2.76 1.37
N PHE A 8 -6.15 -2.32 1.24
CA PHE A 8 -6.71 -1.94 -0.06
C PHE A 8 -5.95 -0.76 -0.70
N ASN A 9 -5.61 0.27 0.09
CA ASN A 9 -4.80 1.40 -0.36
C ASN A 9 -3.39 0.97 -0.77
N TRP A 10 -2.78 0.05 -0.01
CA TRP A 10 -1.47 -0.50 -0.35
C TRP A 10 -1.51 -1.32 -1.64
N SER A 11 -2.51 -2.19 -1.82
CA SER A 11 -2.68 -2.96 -3.05
C SER A 11 -2.93 -2.07 -4.27
N LEU A 12 -3.75 -1.02 -4.13
CA LEU A 12 -3.94 0.00 -5.16
C LEU A 12 -2.64 0.69 -5.55
N SER A 13 -1.76 0.94 -4.59
CA SER A 13 -0.44 1.51 -4.86
C SER A 13 0.45 0.59 -5.71
N ILE A 14 0.30 -0.74 -5.61
CA ILE A 14 1.01 -1.70 -6.47
C ILE A 14 0.45 -1.64 -7.90
N PHE A 15 -0.87 -1.60 -8.04
CA PHE A 15 -1.49 -1.45 -9.35
C PHE A 15 -1.09 -0.14 -10.03
N GLY A 16 -0.99 0.96 -9.29
CA GLY A 16 -0.49 2.24 -9.80
C GLY A 16 0.96 2.21 -10.25
N LEU A 17 1.80 1.36 -9.65
CA LEU A 17 3.18 1.11 -10.09
C LEU A 17 3.26 0.22 -11.34
N CYS A 18 2.28 -0.65 -11.54
CA CYS A 18 2.18 -1.50 -12.74
C CYS A 18 1.53 -0.79 -13.94
N VAL A 19 0.92 0.39 -13.74
CA VAL A 19 0.40 1.20 -14.86
C VAL A 19 1.58 1.77 -15.64
N ASP A 20 1.76 1.23 -16.84
CA ASP A 20 2.56 1.71 -17.97
C ASP A 20 3.56 2.84 -17.64
N ALA A 21 4.72 2.45 -17.10
CA ALA A 21 5.83 3.35 -16.82
C ALA A 21 6.55 3.81 -18.10
N GLU A 22 6.33 3.15 -19.24
CA GLU A 22 6.97 3.46 -20.52
C GLU A 22 6.38 4.72 -21.17
N ARG A 23 5.08 4.96 -21.00
CA ARG A 23 4.39 6.15 -21.52
C ARG A 23 4.31 7.30 -20.50
N SER A 24 4.67 7.04 -19.25
CA SER A 24 4.50 7.97 -18.14
C SER A 24 5.75 8.83 -17.94
N PRO A 25 5.61 10.14 -17.66
CA PRO A 25 6.75 11.00 -17.37
C PRO A 25 7.49 10.52 -16.11
N PHE A 26 8.81 10.68 -16.07
CA PHE A 26 9.68 10.21 -14.97
C PHE A 26 9.17 10.62 -13.57
N TRP A 27 8.56 11.81 -13.48
CA TRP A 27 7.91 12.32 -12.26
C TRP A 27 6.72 11.48 -11.80
N ALA A 28 5.90 10.95 -12.72
CA ALA A 28 4.78 10.07 -12.38
C ALA A 28 5.28 8.75 -11.76
N VAL A 29 6.38 8.21 -12.27
CA VAL A 29 7.02 7.02 -11.70
C VAL A 29 7.57 7.32 -10.30
N MET A 30 8.24 8.46 -10.09
CA MET A 30 8.71 8.86 -8.76
C MET A 30 7.57 9.06 -7.76
N VAL A 31 6.46 9.67 -8.19
CA VAL A 31 5.27 9.87 -7.34
C VAL A 31 4.63 8.53 -6.98
N GLY A 32 4.50 7.60 -7.95
CA GLY A 32 4.01 6.24 -7.70
C GLY A 32 4.90 5.47 -6.72
N PHE A 33 6.22 5.59 -6.87
CA PHE A 33 7.19 4.94 -5.98
C PHE A 33 7.17 5.54 -4.57
N ALA A 34 7.10 6.87 -4.45
CA ALA A 34 6.98 7.56 -3.17
C ALA A 34 5.66 7.20 -2.45
N TRP A 35 4.55 7.13 -3.19
CA TRP A 35 3.25 6.72 -2.67
C TRP A 35 3.23 5.27 -2.18
N PHE A 36 3.93 4.39 -2.90
CA PHE A 36 4.11 2.99 -2.50
C PHE A 36 4.98 2.84 -1.26
N ALA A 37 6.09 3.57 -1.17
CA ALA A 37 6.95 3.58 0.00
C ALA A 37 6.18 4.09 1.24
N ALA A 38 5.43 5.17 1.09
CA ALA A 38 4.58 5.71 2.17
C ALA A 38 3.49 4.71 2.60
N SER A 39 2.78 4.10 1.63
CA SER A 39 1.78 3.06 1.94
C SER A 39 2.39 1.86 2.64
N THR A 40 3.60 1.44 2.25
CA THR A 40 4.31 0.32 2.87
C THR A 40 4.70 0.64 4.31
N LEU A 41 5.20 1.85 4.59
CA LEU A 41 5.51 2.29 5.95
C LEU A 41 4.25 2.34 6.83
N ILE A 42 3.13 2.84 6.31
CA ILE A 42 1.84 2.86 7.02
C ILE A 42 1.38 1.43 7.31
N LEU A 43 1.54 0.50 6.37
CA LEU A 43 1.18 -0.91 6.54
C LEU A 43 2.01 -1.58 7.63
N ILE A 44 3.35 -1.41 7.62
CA ILE A 44 4.27 -1.95 8.63
C ILE A 44 3.95 -1.35 10.01
N HIS A 45 3.67 -0.05 10.07
CA HIS A 45 3.34 0.61 11.33
C HIS A 45 1.97 0.13 11.87
N ALA A 46 0.98 -0.08 10.99
CA ALA A 46 -0.32 -0.61 11.36
C ALA A 46 -0.25 -2.08 11.83
N ASP A 47 0.63 -2.88 11.22
CA ASP A 47 0.92 -4.25 11.65
C ASP A 47 1.56 -4.27 13.04
N ARG A 48 2.62 -3.47 13.25
CA ARG A 48 3.30 -3.33 14.57
C ARG A 48 2.37 -2.82 15.68
N LYS A 49 1.38 -1.99 15.36
CA LYS A 49 0.41 -1.46 16.33
C LYS A 49 -0.72 -2.44 16.65
N GLY A 50 -0.71 -3.67 16.09
CA GLY A 50 -1.76 -4.65 16.29
C GLY A 50 -3.08 -4.30 15.59
N THR A 51 -3.08 -3.29 14.71
CA THR A 51 -4.28 -2.96 13.91
C THR A 51 -4.60 -4.06 12.90
N MET A 52 -3.57 -4.79 12.44
CA MET A 52 -3.70 -5.94 11.55
C MET A 52 -4.08 -7.25 12.27
N ASP A 53 -3.95 -7.34 13.61
CA ASP A 53 -4.27 -8.57 14.36
C ASP A 53 -5.73 -9.01 14.23
N ASN A 54 -6.65 -8.04 14.16
CA ASN A 54 -8.07 -8.32 13.89
C ASN A 54 -8.29 -8.97 12.51
N LEU A 55 -7.42 -8.69 11.54
CA LEU A 55 -7.50 -9.25 10.20
C LEU A 55 -6.85 -10.64 10.17
N LYS A 56 -5.68 -10.77 10.81
CA LYS A 56 -4.98 -12.06 11.02
C LYS A 56 -5.86 -13.09 11.75
N ARG A 57 -6.63 -12.65 12.75
CA ARG A 57 -7.51 -13.51 13.56
C ARG A 57 -8.76 -14.01 12.82
N ASN A 58 -9.16 -13.36 11.73
CA ASN A 58 -10.25 -13.84 10.86
C ASN A 58 -9.75 -14.72 9.70
N PHE A 59 -8.44 -14.73 9.45
CA PHE A 59 -7.80 -15.57 8.42
C PHE A 59 -7.18 -16.86 9.00
N LYS A 60 -7.28 -17.07 10.31
CA LYS A 60 -6.84 -18.28 11.02
C LYS A 60 -8.06 -19.13 11.35
#